data_AF-A0A811MA16-F1
#
_entry.id   AF-A0A811MA16-F1
#
_cell.length_a   1.000
_cell.length_b   1.000
_cell.length_c   1.000
_cell.angle_alpha   90.00
_cell.angle_beta   90.00
_cell.angle_gamma   90.00
#
_symmetry.space_group_name_H-M   'P 1'
#
loop_
_entity.id
_entity.type
_entity.pdbx_description
1 polymer ?
#
loop_
_entity_poly.entity_id
_entity_poly.type
_entity_poly.pdbx_seq_one_letter_code
_entity_poly.pdbx_strand_id
1 'polypeptide(L)'
;MAFPVPPLLLLAALLVVAATRLWDYVLVPLVWRPYAITKGFREQGIHGPSYSFFKGCNEETRSMKQKTDGLVLDVADHKYLPRIAPHYLKWRAQYGKEPRSERRQKEQ
;
A
#
# COMPACT_ATOMS: atom_id res chain seq x y z
N MET A 1 15.85 45.74 34.64
CA MET A 1 15.05 45.09 33.59
C MET A 1 15.33 43.59 33.68
N ALA A 2 14.42 42.81 34.26
CA ALA A 2 14.61 41.39 34.46
C ALA A 2 14.28 40.66 33.16
N PHE A 3 15.30 40.13 32.48
CA PHE A 3 15.11 39.41 31.22
C PHE A 3 14.28 38.13 31.48
N PRO A 4 13.16 37.90 30.76
CA PRO A 4 12.33 36.71 30.91
C PRO A 4 12.94 35.49 30.21
N VAL A 5 14.25 35.29 30.34
CA VAL A 5 15.00 34.15 29.78
C VAL A 5 14.60 32.79 30.39
N PRO A 6 14.36 32.65 31.72
CA PRO A 6 14.06 31.35 32.29
C PRO A 6 12.74 30.70 31.83
N PRO A 7 11.59 31.41 31.70
CA PRO A 7 10.37 30.80 31.20
C PRO A 7 10.44 30.45 29.70
N LEU A 8 11.20 31.22 28.91
CA LEU A 8 11.43 30.93 27.49
C LEU A 8 12.23 29.64 27.30
N LEU A 9 13.26 29.40 28.11
CA LEU A 9 14.03 28.16 28.08
C LEU A 9 13.19 26.95 28.48
N LEU A 10 12.33 27.08 29.50
CA LEU A 10 11.40 26.01 29.90
C LEU A 10 10.40 25.69 28.79
N LEU A 11 9.85 26.71 28.14
CA LEU A 11 8.90 26.54 27.05
C LEU A 11 9.56 25.92 25.81
N ALA A 12 10.79 26.32 25.50
CA ALA A 12 11.60 25.71 24.45
C ALA A 12 11.90 24.23 24.75
N ALA A 13 12.29 23.90 25.99
CA ALA A 13 12.51 22.51 26.40
C ALA A 13 11.25 21.65 26.27
N LEU A 14 10.09 22.19 26.67
CA LEU A 14 8.79 21.52 26.52
C LEU A 14 8.43 21.27 25.04
N LEU A 15 8.66 22.26 24.18
CA LEU A 15 8.44 22.12 22.73
C LEU A 15 9.36 21.06 22.11
N VAL A 16 10.64 21.01 22.51
CA VAL A 16 11.58 19.98 22.04
C VAL A 16 11.10 18.59 22.45
N VAL A 17 10.71 18.41 23.71
CA VAL A 17 10.18 17.11 24.18
C VAL A 17 8.91 16.73 23.43
N ALA A 18 7.97 17.67 23.26
CA ALA A 18 6.74 17.42 22.51
C ALA A 18 7.02 17.04 21.04
N ALA A 19 7.94 17.74 20.39
CA ALA A 19 8.36 17.44 19.01
C ALA A 19 9.01 16.06 18.91
N THR A 20 9.88 15.68 19.86
CA THR A 20 10.54 14.37 19.86
C THR A 20 9.54 13.24 20.08
N ARG A 21 8.60 13.43 21.01
CA ARG A 21 7.51 12.47 21.25
C ARG A 21 6.58 12.34 20.06
N LEU A 22 6.23 13.45 19.42
CA LEU A 22 5.41 13.43 18.22
C LEU A 22 6.13 12.70 17.07
N TRP A 23 7.43 12.91 16.92
CA TRP A 23 8.26 12.23 15.92
C TRP A 23 8.27 10.72 16.13
N ASP A 24 8.55 10.26 17.34
CA ASP A 24 8.52 8.82 17.67
C ASP A 24 7.11 8.23 17.48
N TYR A 25 6.08 8.95 17.91
CA TYR A 25 4.70 8.47 17.83
C TYR A 25 4.15 8.49 16.40
N VAL A 26 4.67 9.31 15.50
CA VAL A 26 4.23 9.37 14.10
C VAL A 26 5.06 8.43 13.23
N LEU A 27 6.39 8.52 13.30
CA LEU A 27 7.24 7.75 12.39
C LEU A 27 7.30 6.27 12.71
N VAL A 28 7.29 5.88 13.99
CA VAL A 28 7.33 4.46 14.34
C VAL A 28 6.10 3.74 13.79
N PRO A 29 4.84 4.13 14.08
CA PRO A 29 3.71 3.42 13.50
C PRO A 29 3.57 3.61 11.99
N LEU A 30 4.05 4.72 11.42
CA LEU A 30 3.95 4.96 9.98
C LEU A 30 4.97 4.13 9.17
N VAL A 31 6.15 3.86 9.72
CA VAL A 31 7.23 3.13 9.02
C VAL A 31 7.32 1.69 9.49
N TRP A 32 7.34 1.47 10.81
CA TRP A 32 7.61 0.17 11.39
C TRP A 32 6.44 -0.81 11.24
N ARG A 33 5.20 -0.37 11.50
CA ARG A 33 4.03 -1.25 11.36
C ARG A 33 3.86 -1.79 9.94
N PRO A 34 3.85 -0.97 8.87
CA PRO A 34 3.71 -1.51 7.53
C PRO A 34 4.89 -2.40 7.16
N TYR A 35 6.12 -2.03 7.54
CA TYR A 35 7.30 -2.85 7.29
C TYR A 35 7.21 -4.24 7.95
N ALA A 36 6.85 -4.30 9.23
CA ALA A 36 6.71 -5.55 9.97
C ALA A 36 5.61 -6.45 9.38
N ILE A 37 4.47 -5.85 9.00
CA ILE A 37 3.35 -6.56 8.37
C ILE A 37 3.77 -7.10 6.99
N THR A 38 4.41 -6.28 6.15
CA THR A 38 4.90 -6.73 4.83
C THR A 38 5.95 -7.83 4.96
N LYS A 39 6.84 -7.74 5.96
CA LYS A 39 7.83 -8.79 6.22
C LYS A 39 7.16 -10.10 6.61
N GLY A 40 6.19 -10.07 7.53
CA GLY A 40 5.44 -11.26 7.94
C GLY A 40 4.67 -11.91 6.79
N PHE A 41 4.01 -11.13 5.94
CA PHE A 41 3.33 -11.65 4.76
C PHE A 41 4.30 -12.25 3.73
N ARG A 42 5.47 -11.64 3.54
CA ARG A 42 6.49 -12.17 2.64
C ARG A 42 7.01 -13.54 3.11
N GLU A 43 7.17 -13.73 4.41
CA GLU A 43 7.55 -15.02 5.00
C GLU A 43 6.47 -16.10 4.80
N GLN A 44 5.20 -15.70 4.70
CA GLN A 44 4.09 -16.59 4.36
C GLN A 44 3.96 -16.87 2.84
N GLY A 45 4.90 -16.35 2.03
CA GLY A 45 4.83 -16.45 0.57
C GLY A 45 3.84 -15.48 -0.09
N ILE A 46 3.17 -14.63 0.69
CA ILE A 46 2.24 -13.62 0.18
C ILE A 46 3.07 -12.41 -0.26
N HIS A 47 3.32 -12.34 -1.57
CA HIS A 47 4.03 -11.22 -2.17
C HIS A 47 2.99 -10.19 -2.62
N GLY A 48 2.99 -9.00 -2.02
CA GLY A 48 2.12 -7.89 -2.42
C GLY A 48 2.75 -7.01 -3.52
N PRO A 49 1.98 -6.12 -4.14
CA PRO A 49 2.52 -5.07 -5.01
C PRO A 49 3.52 -4.19 -4.24
N SER A 50 4.48 -3.59 -4.97
CA SER A 50 5.55 -2.78 -4.35
C SER A 50 4.98 -1.67 -3.49
N TYR A 51 5.39 -1.60 -2.23
CA TYR A 51 4.90 -0.60 -1.29
C TYR A 51 5.51 0.77 -1.59
N SER A 52 4.68 1.75 -1.96
CA SER A 52 5.09 3.15 -2.03
C SER A 52 4.73 3.86 -0.72
N PHE A 53 5.70 4.53 -0.11
CA PHE A 53 5.50 5.30 1.11
C PHE A 53 4.42 6.38 0.89
N PHE A 54 3.44 6.46 1.80
CA PHE A 54 2.26 7.34 1.77
C PHE A 54 1.22 7.15 0.65
N LYS A 55 1.59 6.69 -0.55
CA LYS A 55 0.62 6.51 -1.66
C LYS A 55 0.10 5.07 -1.82
N GLY A 56 0.81 4.07 -1.27
CA GLY A 56 0.41 2.67 -1.35
C GLY A 56 0.26 2.19 -2.81
N CYS A 57 -0.78 1.39 -3.07
CA CYS A 57 -1.16 0.90 -4.42
C CYS A 57 -2.32 1.73 -5.04
N ASN A 58 -2.73 2.83 -4.40
CA ASN A 58 -3.88 3.61 -4.85
C ASN A 58 -3.63 4.29 -6.20
N GLU A 59 -2.43 4.83 -6.44
CA GLU A 59 -2.08 5.41 -7.75
C GLU A 59 -2.06 4.35 -8.86
N GLU A 60 -1.52 3.17 -8.57
CA GLU A 60 -1.47 2.07 -9.54
C GLU A 60 -2.90 1.60 -9.89
N THR A 61 -3.75 1.46 -8.87
CA THR A 61 -5.17 1.09 -9.04
C THR A 61 -5.95 2.17 -9.80
N ARG A 62 -5.69 3.45 -9.51
CA ARG A 62 -6.32 4.59 -10.20
C ARG A 62 -5.91 4.65 -11.67
N SER A 63 -4.62 4.44 -11.97
CA SER A 63 -4.12 4.38 -13.35
C SER A 63 -4.73 3.21 -14.11
N MET A 64 -4.86 2.04 -13.49
CA MET A 64 -5.52 0.88 -14.12
C MET A 64 -7.00 1.14 -14.39
N LYS A 65 -7.72 1.79 -13.47
CA LYS A 65 -9.12 2.19 -13.71
C LYS A 65 -9.22 3.15 -14.90
N GLN A 66 -8.41 4.21 -14.94
CA GLN A 66 -8.40 5.15 -16.05
C GLN A 66 -8.13 4.51 -17.41
N LYS A 67 -7.23 3.52 -17.47
CA LYS A 67 -6.95 2.76 -18.70
C LYS A 67 -8.12 1.88 -19.15
N THR A 68 -9.00 1.50 -18.23
CA THR A 68 -10.12 0.59 -18.50
C THR A 68 -11.47 1.30 -18.60
N ASP A 69 -11.53 2.56 -18.17
CA ASP A 69 -12.73 3.42 -18.32
C ASP A 69 -13.08 3.69 -19.79
N GLY A 70 -12.07 3.69 -20.68
CA GLY A 70 -12.26 3.82 -22.13
C GLY A 70 -12.58 2.50 -22.86
N LEU A 71 -12.67 1.38 -22.14
CA LEU A 71 -12.93 0.07 -22.75
C LEU A 71 -14.42 -0.03 -23.14
N VAL A 72 -14.70 -0.03 -24.44
CA VAL A 72 -16.03 -0.33 -24.97
C VAL A 72 -16.24 -1.84 -24.82
N LEU A 73 -17.05 -2.24 -23.84
CA LEU A 73 -17.48 -3.62 -23.68
C LEU A 73 -18.61 -3.88 -24.68
N ASP A 74 -18.49 -4.99 -25.41
CA ASP A 74 -19.56 -5.47 -26.28
C ASP A 74 -20.79 -5.86 -25.44
N VAL A 75 -21.98 -5.54 -25.92
CA VAL A 75 -23.25 -5.71 -25.17
C VAL A 75 -23.55 -7.20 -24.93
N ALA A 76 -23.02 -8.08 -25.78
CA ALA A 76 -23.14 -9.53 -25.65
C ALA A 76 -22.07 -10.16 -24.72
N ASP A 77 -20.98 -9.46 -24.43
CA ASP A 77 -19.90 -9.99 -23.59
C ASP A 77 -20.18 -9.71 -22.10
N HIS A 78 -20.40 -10.77 -21.34
CA HIS A 78 -20.68 -10.70 -19.90
C HIS A 78 -19.42 -10.43 -19.05
N LYS A 79 -18.28 -10.14 -19.69
CA LYS A 79 -17.00 -9.85 -19.02
C LYS A 79 -16.91 -8.39 -18.60
N TYR A 80 -17.67 -8.02 -17.58
CA TYR A 80 -17.62 -6.67 -16.98
C TYR A 80 -16.45 -6.47 -16.00
N LEU A 81 -15.83 -7.55 -15.54
CA LEU A 81 -14.74 -7.54 -14.55
C LEU A 81 -13.55 -6.63 -14.91
N PRO A 82 -13.08 -6.56 -16.18
CA PRO A 82 -12.01 -5.64 -16.56
C PRO A 82 -12.37 -4.18 -16.26
N ARG A 83 -13.61 -3.78 -16.49
CA ARG A 83 -14.07 -2.40 -16.25
C ARG A 83 -14.22 -2.06 -14.77
N ILE A 84 -14.76 -2.99 -13.98
CA ILE A 84 -15.06 -2.75 -12.57
C ILE A 84 -13.80 -2.87 -11.70
N ALA A 85 -13.00 -3.91 -11.93
CA ALA A 85 -11.87 -4.27 -11.09
C ALA A 85 -10.66 -4.77 -11.91
N PRO A 86 -10.05 -3.91 -12.74
CA PRO A 86 -8.90 -4.30 -13.57
C PRO A 86 -7.69 -4.76 -12.74
N HIS A 87 -7.51 -4.19 -11.54
CA HIS A 87 -6.46 -4.54 -10.59
C HIS A 87 -6.56 -6.00 -10.11
N TYR A 88 -7.77 -6.53 -9.92
CA TYR A 88 -7.98 -7.89 -9.47
C TYR A 88 -7.58 -8.92 -10.54
N LEU A 89 -7.86 -8.63 -11.82
CA LEU A 89 -7.41 -9.48 -12.92
C LEU A 89 -5.89 -9.53 -13.02
N LYS A 90 -5.22 -8.39 -12.84
CA LYS A 90 -3.75 -8.31 -12.82
C LYS A 90 -3.17 -9.14 -11.67
N TRP A 91 -3.70 -8.98 -10.45
CA TRP A 91 -3.24 -9.75 -9.29
C TRP A 91 -3.53 -11.24 -9.42
N ARG A 92 -4.68 -11.63 -9.97
CA ARG A 92 -4.96 -13.04 -10.30
C ARG A 92 -3.91 -13.60 -11.26
N ALA A 93 -3.55 -12.86 -12.31
CA ALA A 93 -2.54 -13.32 -13.27
C ALA A 93 -1.14 -13.42 -12.64
N GLN A 94 -0.81 -12.52 -11.71
CA GLN A 94 0.50 -12.42 -11.09
C GLN A 94 0.71 -13.39 -9.92
N TYR A 95 -0.31 -13.61 -9.10
CA TYR A 95 -0.24 -14.40 -7.86
C TYR A 95 -1.08 -15.68 -7.90
N GLY A 96 -2.04 -15.78 -8.82
CA GLY A 96 -2.97 -16.91 -8.93
C GLY A 96 -2.51 -18.03 -9.86
N LYS A 97 -1.23 -18.09 -10.24
CA LYS A 97 -0.69 -19.26 -10.95
C LYS A 97 -0.68 -20.46 -10.01
N GLU A 98 -1.80 -21.18 -10.01
CA GLU A 98 -1.94 -22.47 -9.38
C GLU A 98 -1.06 -23.49 -10.16
N PRO A 99 -0.09 -24.18 -9.52
CA PRO A 99 0.75 -25.20 -10.18
C PRO A 99 -0.03 -26.43 -10.71
N ARG A 100 -1.35 -26.49 -10.48
CA ARG A 100 -2.18 -27.65 -10.77
C ARG A 100 -2.74 -27.67 -12.21
N SER A 101 -2.82 -26.53 -12.91
CA SER A 101 -3.34 -26.50 -14.29
C SER A 101 -2.37 -27.09 -15.32
N GLU A 102 -1.06 -27.06 -15.07
CA GLU A 102 -0.05 -27.64 -15.97
C GLU A 102 0.02 -29.17 -15.89
N ARG A 103 -0.41 -29.78 -14.76
CA ARG A 103 -0.49 -31.24 -14.65
C ARG A 103 -1.55 -31.86 -15.55
N ARG A 104 -2.70 -31.18 -15.73
CA ARG A 104 -3.79 -31.69 -16.58
C ARG A 104 -3.53 -31.55 -18.09
N GLN A 105 -2.62 -30.68 -18.51
CA GLN A 105 -2.20 -30.60 -19.92
C GLN A 105 -1.05 -31.54 -20.28
N LYS A 106 -0.40 -32.16 -19.30
CA LYS A 106 0.63 -33.20 -19.53
C LYS A 106 0.07 -34.62 -19.44
N GLU A 107 -1.14 -34.79 -18.90
CA GLU A 107 -1.86 -36.06 -18.80
C GLU A 107 -2.90 -36.26 -19.91
N GLN A 108 -3.05 -35.28 -20.82
CA GLN A 108 -3.79 -35.39 -22.08
C GLN A 108 -2.81 -35.34 -23.25
#